data_AF-A0A956I0F1-F1
#
_entry.id   AF-A0A956I0F1-F1
#
_cell.length_a   1.000
_cell.length_b   1.000
_cell.length_c   1.000
_cell.angle_alpha   90.00
_cell.angle_beta   90.00
_cell.angle_gamma   90.00
#
_symmetry.space_group_name_H-M   'P 1'
#
loop_
_entity.id
_entity.type
_entity.pdbx_description
1 polymer ?
#
loop_
_entity_poly.entity_id
_entity_poly.type
_entity_poly.pdbx_seq_one_letter_code
_entity_poly.pdbx_strand_id
1 'polypeptide(L)'
;MADPQGPTETARMSVRPLWCPSMWLIDTQGREPFEQICGDCGIEPHHMLDSSQWVELEKAGAFLERVRSLADTEQAFHEVCAHRIREGYGPLLHVLPVATPRLLFRAVARTVSLFSNVSRGSVLHESRTHSVLRYHSSMPELETRELCLTRVAAMTDLPNLFGLPPALIKENACIARGDEYCEYECRFYTRNRWLPMVGGVVVGGAIAYGLDVAGIDPSLGWSSLPVVFGLLGAIWELRKTAAANVDHGQRIQAALEELAENEGDARREILAFHQRQKEWG
;
A
#
# COMPACT_ATOMS: atom_id res chain seq x y z
N MET A 1 -23.16 -27.39 -26.93
CA MET A 1 -22.51 -28.58 -26.35
C MET A 1 -21.33 -28.05 -25.55
N ALA A 2 -21.56 -27.73 -24.28
CA ALA A 2 -20.55 -27.17 -23.39
C ALA A 2 -19.62 -28.31 -22.94
N ASP A 3 -18.33 -28.03 -22.95
CA ASP A 3 -17.26 -28.93 -22.51
C ASP A 3 -17.50 -29.35 -21.05
N PRO A 4 -17.42 -30.65 -20.69
CA PRO A 4 -17.63 -31.11 -19.34
C PRO A 4 -16.46 -30.62 -18.48
N GLN A 5 -16.79 -29.89 -17.42
CA GLN A 5 -15.93 -29.44 -16.33
C GLN A 5 -14.68 -30.31 -16.18
N GLY A 6 -13.54 -29.79 -16.64
CA GLY A 6 -12.23 -30.26 -16.20
C GLY A 6 -12.16 -30.21 -14.66
N PRO A 7 -11.20 -30.92 -14.03
CA PRO A 7 -11.09 -30.96 -12.57
C PRO A 7 -11.18 -29.53 -12.04
N THR A 8 -12.20 -29.26 -11.21
CA THR A 8 -12.50 -27.93 -10.66
C THR A 8 -11.23 -27.42 -10.01
N GLU A 9 -10.50 -26.56 -10.73
CA GLU A 9 -9.19 -26.12 -10.29
C GLU A 9 -9.41 -25.42 -8.96
N THR A 10 -8.86 -25.99 -7.90
CA THR A 10 -9.08 -25.47 -6.55
C THR A 10 -8.63 -24.02 -6.53
N ALA A 11 -9.52 -23.11 -6.11
CA ALA A 11 -9.21 -21.69 -6.00
C ALA A 11 -8.13 -21.52 -4.94
N ARG A 12 -6.95 -21.06 -5.35
CA ARG A 12 -5.78 -20.94 -4.48
C ARG A 12 -5.17 -19.56 -4.60
N MET A 13 -4.57 -19.12 -3.49
CA MET A 13 -3.75 -17.92 -3.45
C MET A 13 -2.40 -18.18 -2.80
N SER A 14 -1.40 -17.42 -3.22
CA SER A 14 -0.10 -17.37 -2.56
C SER A 14 -0.28 -16.87 -1.13
N VAL A 15 0.50 -17.40 -0.20
CA VAL A 15 0.52 -16.91 1.20
C VAL A 15 1.19 -15.55 1.36
N ARG A 16 1.85 -15.02 0.32
CA ARG A 16 2.59 -13.74 0.39
C ARG A 16 1.75 -12.56 0.94
N PRO A 17 0.50 -12.35 0.49
CA PRO A 17 -0.34 -11.29 1.07
C PRO A 17 -0.71 -11.55 2.54
N LEU A 18 -0.64 -12.80 3.01
CA LEU A 18 -0.96 -13.20 4.37
C LEU A 18 0.25 -13.13 5.31
N TRP A 19 1.46 -12.94 4.77
CA TRP A 19 2.69 -12.89 5.56
C TRP A 19 2.69 -11.71 6.55
N CYS A 20 2.28 -10.52 6.12
CA CYS A 20 2.25 -9.33 7.00
C CYS A 20 1.29 -9.52 8.19
N PRO A 21 0.02 -9.93 7.99
CA PRO A 21 -0.87 -10.31 9.09
C PRO A 21 -0.32 -11.42 10.00
N SER A 22 0.36 -12.42 9.42
CA SER A 22 0.97 -13.52 10.20
C SER A 22 2.07 -13.01 11.12
N MET A 23 2.96 -12.15 10.60
CA MET A 23 4.03 -11.55 11.39
C MET A 23 3.48 -10.61 12.45
N TRP A 24 2.42 -9.84 12.16
CA TRP A 24 1.77 -9.01 13.16
C TRP A 24 1.23 -9.85 14.31
N LEU A 25 0.57 -10.97 14.01
CA LEU A 25 -0.01 -11.84 15.01
C LEU A 25 1.09 -12.46 15.89
N ILE A 26 2.18 -12.94 15.28
CA ILE A 26 3.34 -13.48 16.01
C ILE A 26 3.98 -12.41 16.89
N ASP A 27 4.20 -11.21 16.36
CA ASP A 27 4.91 -10.14 17.07
C ASP A 27 4.06 -9.52 18.21
N THR A 28 2.72 -9.54 18.11
CA THR A 28 1.81 -8.92 19.08
C THR A 28 1.12 -9.89 20.04
N GLN A 29 0.67 -11.04 19.54
CA GLN A 29 -0.06 -12.06 20.33
C GLN A 29 0.82 -13.27 20.67
N GLY A 30 1.95 -13.44 19.97
CA GLY A 30 2.84 -14.58 20.14
C GLY A 30 2.56 -15.71 19.16
N ARG A 31 3.45 -16.71 19.16
CA ARG A 31 3.41 -17.83 18.22
C ARG A 31 2.25 -18.80 18.47
N GLU A 32 1.90 -19.05 19.73
CA GLU A 32 0.82 -20.00 20.08
C GLU A 32 -0.55 -19.54 19.54
N PRO A 33 -1.00 -18.28 19.73
CA PRO A 33 -2.23 -17.80 19.09
C PRO A 33 -2.20 -17.85 17.56
N PHE A 34 -1.05 -17.59 16.94
CA PHE A 34 -0.88 -17.75 15.49
C PHE A 34 -1.09 -19.20 15.04
N GLU A 35 -0.44 -20.15 15.71
CA GLU A 35 -0.58 -21.58 15.40
C GLU A 35 -2.02 -22.06 15.60
N GLN A 36 -2.70 -21.58 16.65
CA GLN A 36 -4.11 -21.87 16.90
C GLN A 36 -5.01 -21.35 15.78
N ILE A 37 -4.89 -20.08 15.39
CA ILE A 37 -5.71 -19.49 14.31
C ILE A 37 -5.47 -20.22 12.98
N CYS A 38 -4.21 -20.56 12.67
CA CYS A 38 -3.88 -21.37 11.50
C CYS A 38 -4.56 -22.74 11.55
N GLY A 39 -4.48 -23.44 12.69
CA GLY A 39 -5.12 -24.74 12.90
C GLY A 39 -6.64 -24.69 12.75
N ASP A 40 -7.29 -23.68 13.34
CA ASP A 40 -8.74 -23.46 13.24
C ASP A 40 -9.20 -23.22 11.79
N CYS A 41 -8.31 -22.67 10.95
CA CYS A 41 -8.57 -22.44 9.51
C CYS A 41 -8.11 -23.61 8.62
N GLY A 42 -7.59 -24.70 9.21
CA GLY A 42 -7.06 -25.84 8.45
C GLY A 42 -5.81 -25.50 7.61
N ILE A 43 -4.98 -24.56 8.10
CA ILE A 43 -3.72 -24.17 7.49
C ILE A 43 -2.58 -24.60 8.41
N GLU A 44 -1.60 -25.31 7.85
CA GLU A 44 -0.38 -25.61 8.59
C GLU A 44 0.43 -24.32 8.84
N PRO A 45 0.81 -23.99 10.09
CA PRO A 45 1.48 -22.71 10.41
C PRO A 45 2.76 -22.46 9.61
N HIS A 46 3.53 -23.52 9.33
CA HIS A 46 4.75 -23.41 8.54
C HIS A 46 4.50 -23.01 7.08
N HIS A 47 3.34 -23.35 6.51
CA HIS A 47 2.98 -22.93 5.15
C HIS A 47 2.80 -21.41 5.06
N MET A 48 2.27 -20.77 6.11
CA MET A 48 2.06 -19.31 6.14
C MET A 48 3.36 -18.51 6.20
N LEU A 49 4.44 -19.14 6.70
CA LEU A 49 5.75 -18.51 6.85
C LEU A 49 6.66 -18.73 5.62
N ASP A 50 6.30 -19.64 4.72
CA ASP A 50 7.01 -19.89 3.48
C ASP A 50 6.32 -19.21 2.28
N SER A 51 6.92 -18.12 1.81
CA SER A 51 6.39 -17.29 0.71
C SER A 51 6.18 -18.00 -0.64
N SER A 52 6.66 -19.25 -0.79
CA SER A 52 6.46 -20.08 -1.98
C SER A 52 5.16 -20.89 -1.95
N GLN A 53 4.51 -20.98 -0.78
CA GLN A 53 3.33 -21.80 -0.57
C GLN A 53 2.05 -21.13 -1.09
N TRP A 54 1.07 -22.00 -1.36
CA TRP A 54 -0.25 -21.64 -1.84
C TRP A 54 -1.31 -22.31 -0.97
N VAL A 55 -2.29 -21.53 -0.53
CA VAL A 55 -3.42 -21.98 0.28
C VAL A 55 -4.72 -21.85 -0.51
N GLU A 56 -5.74 -22.59 -0.12
CA GLU A 56 -7.08 -22.42 -0.67
C GLU A 56 -7.61 -21.02 -0.32
N LEU A 57 -8.29 -20.38 -1.29
CA LEU A 57 -8.77 -19.00 -1.13
C LEU A 57 -9.77 -18.88 0.03
N GLU A 58 -10.64 -19.87 0.22
CA GLU A 58 -11.58 -19.93 1.35
C GLU A 58 -10.85 -19.93 2.70
N LYS A 59 -9.80 -20.76 2.84
CA LYS A 59 -8.98 -20.82 4.06
C LYS A 59 -8.25 -19.51 4.32
N ALA A 60 -7.76 -18.85 3.28
CA ALA A 60 -7.15 -17.53 3.40
C ALA A 60 -8.16 -16.46 3.85
N GLY A 61 -9.39 -16.49 3.32
CA GLY A 61 -10.48 -15.64 3.76
C GLY A 61 -10.80 -15.85 5.25
N ALA A 62 -10.98 -17.11 5.67
CA ALA A 62 -11.23 -17.47 7.07
C ALA A 62 -10.09 -17.02 8.00
N PHE A 63 -8.83 -17.20 7.58
CA PHE A 63 -7.68 -16.70 8.34
C PHE A 63 -7.73 -15.18 8.52
N LEU A 64 -7.95 -14.43 7.44
CA LEU A 64 -8.02 -12.97 7.50
C LEU A 64 -9.21 -12.48 8.33
N GLU A 65 -10.35 -13.17 8.29
CA GLU A 65 -11.51 -12.88 9.15
C GLU A 65 -11.17 -13.06 10.64
N ARG A 66 -10.47 -14.13 11.00
CA ARG A 66 -9.98 -14.33 12.37
C ARG A 66 -9.02 -13.22 12.79
N VAL A 67 -8.06 -12.86 11.94
CA VAL A 67 -7.14 -11.75 12.24
C VAL A 67 -7.89 -10.42 12.32
N ARG A 68 -8.88 -10.18 11.45
CA ARG A 68 -9.72 -8.98 11.46
C ARG A 68 -10.48 -8.84 12.77
N SER A 69 -10.93 -9.94 13.38
CA SER A 69 -11.63 -9.93 14.68
C SER A 69 -10.77 -9.44 15.85
N LEU A 70 -9.44 -9.44 15.69
CA LEU A 70 -8.47 -8.92 16.67
C LEU A 70 -8.15 -7.44 16.45
N ALA A 71 -8.57 -6.87 15.33
CA ALA A 71 -8.47 -5.44 15.04
C ALA A 71 -9.82 -4.78 15.35
N ASP A 72 -9.83 -3.65 16.05
CA ASP A 72 -11.12 -3.01 16.39
C ASP A 72 -11.75 -2.31 15.17
N THR A 73 -10.93 -1.80 14.24
CA THR A 73 -11.37 -0.97 13.11
C THR A 73 -10.77 -1.45 11.78
N GLU A 74 -11.35 -1.02 10.65
CA GLU A 74 -10.73 -1.27 9.32
C GLU A 74 -9.34 -0.64 9.24
N GLN A 75 -9.14 0.51 9.88
CA GLN A 75 -7.83 1.17 9.96
C GLN A 75 -6.82 0.33 10.75
N ALA A 76 -7.21 -0.22 11.90
CA ALA A 76 -6.34 -1.13 12.64
C ALA A 76 -6.00 -2.37 11.80
N PHE A 77 -6.96 -2.93 11.07
CA PHE A 77 -6.71 -4.06 10.18
C PHE A 77 -5.81 -3.71 9.00
N HIS A 78 -5.90 -2.49 8.48
CA HIS A 78 -4.96 -1.99 7.48
C HIS A 78 -3.53 -1.98 8.04
N GLU A 79 -3.33 -1.51 9.26
CA GLU A 79 -2.02 -1.53 9.94
C GLU A 79 -1.51 -2.97 10.13
N VAL A 80 -2.40 -3.92 10.46
CA VAL A 80 -2.06 -5.35 10.49
C VAL A 80 -1.56 -5.85 9.12
N CYS A 81 -2.28 -5.53 8.05
CA CYS A 81 -1.91 -5.94 6.69
C CYS A 81 -0.64 -5.24 6.18
N ALA A 82 -0.31 -4.07 6.72
CA ALA A 82 0.88 -3.30 6.40
C ALA A 82 2.09 -3.64 7.29
N HIS A 83 1.90 -4.45 8.33
CA HIS A 83 2.94 -4.76 9.31
C HIS A 83 4.17 -5.38 8.63
N ARG A 84 5.33 -4.75 8.82
CA ARG A 84 6.60 -5.18 8.20
C ARG A 84 6.52 -5.34 6.68
N ILE A 85 5.67 -4.57 6.00
CA ILE A 85 5.49 -4.68 4.54
C ILE A 85 6.81 -4.60 3.76
N ARG A 86 7.77 -3.77 4.20
CA ARG A 86 9.09 -3.71 3.56
C ARG A 86 9.79 -5.07 3.52
N GLU A 87 9.74 -5.82 4.62
CA GLU A 87 10.37 -7.13 4.73
C GLU A 87 9.64 -8.18 3.89
N GLY A 88 8.31 -8.11 3.80
CA GLY A 88 7.50 -9.01 2.99
C GLY A 88 7.81 -8.97 1.49
N TYR A 89 8.35 -7.85 0.97
CA TYR A 89 8.80 -7.74 -0.42
C TYR A 89 10.22 -8.32 -0.66
N GLY A 90 11.00 -8.53 0.40
CA GLY A 90 12.30 -9.22 0.36
C GLY A 90 13.22 -8.71 -0.76
N PRO A 91 13.75 -9.61 -1.63
CA PRO A 91 14.66 -9.23 -2.72
C PRO A 91 14.08 -8.24 -3.74
N LEU A 92 12.75 -8.11 -3.86
CA LEU A 92 12.14 -7.13 -4.76
C LEU A 92 12.51 -5.70 -4.35
N LEU A 93 12.87 -5.46 -3.08
CA LEU A 93 13.37 -4.16 -2.65
C LEU A 93 14.63 -3.71 -3.42
N HIS A 94 15.44 -4.65 -3.94
CA HIS A 94 16.65 -4.32 -4.69
C HIS A 94 16.37 -3.78 -6.10
N VAL A 95 15.18 -4.06 -6.67
CA VAL A 95 14.78 -3.51 -7.97
C VAL A 95 14.03 -2.18 -7.85
N LEU A 96 13.56 -1.81 -6.65
CA LEU A 96 12.84 -0.55 -6.42
C LEU A 96 13.65 0.72 -6.72
N PRO A 97 14.98 0.81 -6.50
CA PRO A 97 15.74 2.02 -6.79
C PRO A 97 15.61 2.49 -8.25
N VAL A 98 15.41 1.56 -9.20
CA VAL A 98 15.26 1.84 -10.63
C VAL A 98 13.81 1.88 -11.10
N ALA A 99 12.85 1.50 -10.25
CA ALA A 99 11.43 1.51 -10.56
C ALA A 99 10.76 2.86 -10.20
N THR A 100 9.55 3.07 -10.73
CA THR A 100 8.68 4.19 -10.33
C THR A 100 7.42 3.65 -9.68
N PRO A 101 6.74 4.40 -8.78
CA PRO A 101 5.46 3.98 -8.20
C PRO A 101 4.45 3.59 -9.26
N ARG A 102 4.38 4.36 -10.36
CA ARG A 102 3.55 4.05 -11.53
C ARG A 102 3.82 2.65 -12.10
N LEU A 103 5.09 2.30 -12.30
CA LEU A 103 5.48 0.98 -12.78
C LEU A 103 5.03 -0.12 -11.80
N LEU A 104 5.10 0.16 -10.50
CA LEU A 104 4.74 -0.82 -9.48
C LEU A 104 3.21 -1.02 -9.39
N PHE A 105 2.39 0.04 -9.43
CA PHE A 105 0.93 -0.09 -9.50
C PHE A 105 0.49 -0.84 -10.77
N ARG A 106 1.13 -0.54 -11.91
CA ARG A 106 0.90 -1.29 -13.15
C ARG A 106 1.29 -2.76 -12.99
N ALA A 107 2.42 -3.05 -12.34
CA ALA A 107 2.87 -4.40 -12.08
C ALA A 107 1.86 -5.15 -11.20
N VAL A 108 1.42 -4.55 -10.08
CA VAL A 108 0.42 -5.14 -9.17
C VAL A 108 -0.82 -5.62 -9.92
N ALA A 109 -1.40 -4.79 -10.78
CA ALA A 109 -2.57 -5.20 -11.56
C ALA A 109 -2.26 -6.33 -12.54
N ARG A 110 -1.10 -6.30 -13.21
CA ARG A 110 -0.74 -7.30 -14.23
C ARG A 110 -0.24 -8.61 -13.64
N THR A 111 0.28 -8.61 -12.42
CA THR A 111 0.87 -9.78 -11.78
C THR A 111 -0.02 -10.39 -10.71
N VAL A 112 -1.30 -10.00 -10.62
CA VAL A 112 -2.21 -10.56 -9.62
C VAL A 112 -2.36 -12.07 -9.76
N SER A 113 -2.21 -12.61 -10.97
CA SER A 113 -2.22 -14.05 -11.23
C SER A 113 -1.02 -14.80 -10.61
N LEU A 114 0.05 -14.09 -10.25
CA LEU A 114 1.15 -14.67 -9.47
C LEU A 114 0.77 -14.91 -8.00
N PHE A 115 -0.32 -14.30 -7.54
CA PHE A 115 -0.79 -14.39 -6.17
C PHE A 115 -2.12 -15.14 -6.05
N SER A 116 -2.85 -15.38 -7.13
CA SER A 116 -4.09 -16.15 -7.13
C SER A 116 -4.39 -16.71 -8.52
N ASN A 117 -4.78 -17.98 -8.62
CA ASN A 117 -5.10 -18.60 -9.91
C ASN A 117 -6.50 -18.21 -10.45
N VAL A 118 -7.37 -17.70 -9.60
CA VAL A 118 -8.73 -17.25 -9.97
C VAL A 118 -8.82 -15.74 -10.20
N SER A 119 -7.72 -15.01 -9.98
CA SER A 119 -7.69 -13.56 -10.05
C SER A 119 -7.13 -13.01 -11.37
N ARG A 120 -7.72 -11.93 -11.86
CA ARG A 120 -7.20 -11.14 -12.99
C ARG A 120 -7.27 -9.66 -12.69
N GLY A 121 -6.23 -8.93 -13.07
CA GLY A 121 -6.14 -7.50 -12.85
C GLY A 121 -5.91 -6.75 -14.16
N SER A 122 -6.44 -5.55 -14.25
CA SER A 122 -6.27 -4.67 -15.40
C SER A 122 -6.10 -3.23 -14.94
N VAL A 123 -5.44 -2.43 -15.80
CA VAL A 123 -5.24 -0.99 -15.59
C VAL A 123 -6.17 -0.29 -16.58
N LEU A 124 -7.19 0.40 -16.07
CA LEU A 124 -8.16 1.12 -16.91
C LEU A 124 -7.62 2.48 -17.34
N HIS A 125 -6.98 3.17 -16.40
CA HIS A 125 -6.38 4.46 -16.62
C HIS A 125 -5.05 4.54 -15.88
N GLU A 126 -4.07 5.18 -16.49
CA GLU A 126 -2.79 5.44 -15.85
C GLU A 126 -2.25 6.80 -16.27
N SER A 127 -1.86 7.58 -15.28
CA SER A 127 -1.13 8.82 -15.44
C SER A 127 0.14 8.79 -14.58
N ARG A 128 0.80 9.94 -14.45
CA ARG A 128 2.02 10.04 -13.66
C ARG A 128 1.79 9.82 -12.17
N THR A 129 0.70 10.32 -11.61
CA THR A 129 0.43 10.33 -10.15
C THR A 129 -0.90 9.68 -9.79
N HIS A 130 -1.50 8.96 -10.75
CA HIS A 130 -2.82 8.40 -10.60
C HIS A 130 -2.98 7.17 -11.49
N SER A 131 -3.72 6.17 -10.99
CA SER A 131 -4.02 4.94 -11.70
C SER A 131 -5.40 4.44 -11.29
N VAL A 132 -6.15 3.87 -12.21
CA VAL A 132 -7.40 3.17 -11.92
C VAL A 132 -7.19 1.69 -12.23
N LEU A 133 -7.29 0.87 -11.19
CA LEU A 133 -7.07 -0.57 -11.26
C LEU A 133 -8.40 -1.29 -11.13
N ARG A 134 -8.57 -2.36 -11.90
CA ARG A 134 -9.72 -3.25 -11.79
C ARG A 134 -9.26 -4.67 -11.54
N TYR A 135 -9.92 -5.32 -10.60
CA TYR A 135 -9.67 -6.68 -10.16
C TYR A 135 -10.93 -7.52 -10.36
N HIS A 136 -10.77 -8.65 -11.03
CA HIS A 136 -11.80 -9.65 -11.27
C HIS A 136 -11.38 -10.97 -10.61
N SER A 137 -12.37 -11.70 -10.10
CA SER A 137 -12.21 -13.08 -9.66
C SER A 137 -13.16 -13.97 -10.45
N SER A 138 -12.70 -15.16 -10.85
CA SER A 138 -13.58 -16.17 -11.45
C SER A 138 -14.41 -16.93 -10.42
N MET A 139 -14.14 -16.72 -9.13
CA MET A 139 -14.84 -17.30 -7.98
C MET A 139 -15.27 -16.18 -7.02
N PRO A 140 -16.16 -15.27 -7.43
CA PRO A 140 -16.52 -14.08 -6.66
C PRO A 140 -17.14 -14.40 -5.29
N GLU A 141 -17.74 -15.58 -5.12
CA GLU A 141 -18.31 -16.06 -3.85
C GLU A 141 -17.25 -16.32 -2.76
N LEU A 142 -15.98 -16.48 -3.14
CA LEU A 142 -14.86 -16.65 -2.22
C LEU A 142 -14.15 -15.32 -1.90
N GLU A 143 -14.52 -14.21 -2.55
CA GLU A 143 -13.91 -12.90 -2.32
C GLU A 143 -14.55 -12.20 -1.13
N THR A 144 -13.91 -12.31 0.04
CA THR A 144 -14.37 -11.64 1.27
C THR A 144 -13.96 -10.17 1.34
N ARG A 145 -14.56 -9.43 2.28
CA ARG A 145 -14.21 -8.02 2.53
C ARG A 145 -12.77 -7.90 3.03
N GLU A 146 -12.30 -8.85 3.83
CA GLU A 146 -10.97 -8.86 4.42
C GLU A 146 -9.91 -9.07 3.35
N LEU A 147 -10.16 -9.99 2.40
CA LEU A 147 -9.35 -10.07 1.19
C LEU A 147 -9.30 -8.70 0.52
N CYS A 148 -10.46 -8.03 0.31
CA CYS A 148 -10.57 -6.66 -0.22
C CYS A 148 -9.58 -5.68 0.46
N LEU A 149 -9.70 -5.58 1.77
CA LEU A 149 -8.91 -4.71 2.62
C LEU A 149 -7.40 -5.03 2.58
N THR A 150 -7.01 -6.30 2.49
CA THR A 150 -5.59 -6.68 2.36
C THR A 150 -4.96 -6.12 1.08
N ARG A 151 -5.63 -6.18 -0.09
CA ARG A 151 -5.07 -5.54 -1.31
C ARG A 151 -5.05 -4.03 -1.17
N VAL A 152 -6.08 -3.42 -0.57
CA VAL A 152 -6.12 -1.97 -0.33
C VAL A 152 -4.92 -1.56 0.52
N ALA A 153 -4.66 -2.23 1.64
CA ALA A 153 -3.52 -1.95 2.50
C ALA A 153 -2.18 -2.09 1.76
N ALA A 154 -2.00 -3.20 1.03
CA ALA A 154 -0.78 -3.41 0.25
C ALA A 154 -0.57 -2.31 -0.81
N MET A 155 -1.63 -1.82 -1.46
CA MET A 155 -1.57 -0.74 -2.45
C MET A 155 -1.34 0.63 -1.81
N THR A 156 -1.97 0.90 -0.66
CA THR A 156 -1.78 2.13 0.11
C THR A 156 -0.32 2.30 0.53
N ASP A 157 0.30 1.24 1.07
CA ASP A 157 1.67 1.31 1.58
C ASP A 157 2.76 1.05 0.55
N LEU A 158 2.37 0.65 -0.66
CA LEU A 158 3.29 0.39 -1.76
C LEU A 158 4.29 1.55 -2.04
N PRO A 159 3.87 2.83 -2.02
CA PRO A 159 4.80 3.95 -2.23
C PRO A 159 5.82 4.11 -1.08
N ASN A 160 5.52 3.66 0.14
CA ASN A 160 6.43 3.74 1.28
C ASN A 160 7.71 2.93 1.03
N LEU A 161 7.64 1.91 0.17
CA LEU A 161 8.83 1.17 -0.25
C LEU A 161 9.87 2.08 -0.94
N PHE A 162 9.43 3.16 -1.58
CA PHE A 162 10.28 4.18 -2.23
C PHE A 162 10.60 5.39 -1.32
N GLY A 163 10.12 5.40 -0.08
CA GLY A 163 10.21 6.55 0.83
C GLY A 163 9.28 7.71 0.45
N LEU A 164 8.16 7.40 -0.20
CA LEU A 164 7.09 8.34 -0.54
C LEU A 164 5.95 8.22 0.49
N PRO A 165 5.05 9.21 0.61
CA PRO A 165 3.86 9.05 1.43
C PRO A 165 2.96 7.92 0.88
N PRO A 166 2.11 7.33 1.74
CA PRO A 166 1.10 6.36 1.32
C PRO A 166 0.26 6.86 0.14
N ALA A 167 -0.20 5.93 -0.69
CA ALA A 167 -1.15 6.24 -1.74
C ALA A 167 -2.54 6.44 -1.14
N LEU A 168 -3.29 7.37 -1.72
CA LEU A 168 -4.72 7.48 -1.44
C LEU A 168 -5.45 6.50 -2.34
N ILE A 169 -6.06 5.48 -1.74
CA ILE A 169 -6.83 4.46 -2.44
C ILE A 169 -8.31 4.73 -2.17
N LYS A 170 -9.07 5.03 -3.22
CA LYS A 170 -10.52 5.08 -3.18
C LYS A 170 -11.08 3.83 -3.85
N GLU A 171 -11.89 3.09 -3.12
CA GLU A 171 -12.61 1.93 -3.65
C GLU A 171 -13.94 2.39 -4.26
N ASN A 172 -14.13 2.14 -5.55
CA ASN A 172 -15.34 2.51 -6.29
C ASN A 172 -16.34 1.35 -6.42
N ALA A 173 -15.85 0.11 -6.41
CA ALA A 173 -16.63 -1.12 -6.51
C ALA A 173 -15.93 -2.25 -5.72
N CYS A 174 -16.67 -3.21 -5.20
CA CYS A 174 -16.15 -4.32 -4.41
C CYS A 174 -16.99 -5.61 -4.59
N ILE A 175 -16.33 -6.71 -4.95
CA ILE A 175 -16.97 -8.03 -5.10
C ILE A 175 -17.66 -8.47 -3.80
N ALA A 176 -17.03 -8.21 -2.65
CA ALA A 176 -17.62 -8.54 -1.34
C ALA A 176 -18.92 -7.78 -1.03
N ARG A 177 -19.24 -6.70 -1.77
CA ARG A 177 -20.52 -5.98 -1.70
C ARG A 177 -21.52 -6.39 -2.79
N GLY A 178 -21.18 -7.39 -3.61
CA GLY A 178 -22.01 -7.88 -4.71
C GLY A 178 -21.74 -7.23 -6.06
N ASP A 179 -20.69 -6.39 -6.19
CA ASP A 179 -20.28 -5.86 -7.48
C ASP A 179 -19.59 -6.95 -8.34
N GLU A 180 -19.58 -6.79 -9.66
CA GLU A 180 -18.93 -7.75 -10.58
C GLU A 180 -17.39 -7.77 -10.44
N TYR A 181 -16.80 -6.68 -9.94
CA TYR A 181 -15.37 -6.50 -9.81
C TYR A 181 -15.03 -5.55 -8.67
N CYS A 182 -13.78 -5.60 -8.21
CA CYS A 182 -13.24 -4.52 -7.38
C CYS A 182 -12.60 -3.46 -8.28
N GLU A 183 -12.88 -2.18 -8.01
CA GLU A 183 -12.25 -1.07 -8.69
C GLU A 183 -11.61 -0.11 -7.69
N TYR A 184 -10.34 0.23 -7.93
CA TYR A 184 -9.53 1.05 -7.05
C TYR A 184 -8.98 2.24 -7.82
N GLU A 185 -9.33 3.44 -7.39
CA GLU A 185 -8.69 4.68 -7.81
C GLU A 185 -7.49 4.95 -6.89
N CYS A 186 -6.29 4.81 -7.42
CA CYS A 186 -5.04 5.01 -6.71
C CYS A 186 -4.45 6.38 -7.06
N ARG A 187 -4.21 7.22 -6.05
CA ARG A 187 -3.45 8.48 -6.20
C ARG A 187 -2.16 8.38 -5.41
N PHE A 188 -1.04 8.67 -6.05
CA PHE A 188 0.28 8.50 -5.45
C PHE A 188 1.23 9.62 -5.89
N TYR A 189 2.18 9.92 -5.01
CA TYR A 189 3.22 10.90 -5.30
C TYR A 189 4.25 10.30 -6.25
N THR A 190 4.84 11.14 -7.09
CA THR A 190 6.04 10.78 -7.84
C THR A 190 7.18 11.71 -7.46
N ARG A 191 8.37 11.14 -7.38
CA ARG A 191 9.59 11.89 -7.13
C ARG A 191 10.45 11.89 -8.39
N ASN A 192 10.83 13.07 -8.86
CA ASN A 192 11.81 13.18 -9.94
C ASN A 192 13.21 13.12 -9.33
N ARG A 193 13.62 11.92 -8.90
CA ARG A 193 14.85 11.68 -8.13
C ARG A 193 16.13 12.27 -8.73
N TRP A 194 16.19 12.39 -10.06
CA TRP A 194 17.40 12.78 -10.77
C TRP A 194 17.41 14.25 -11.21
N LEU A 195 16.26 14.91 -11.38
CA LEU A 195 16.24 16.29 -11.89
C LEU A 195 16.94 17.30 -10.96
N PRO A 196 16.69 17.30 -9.64
CA PRO A 196 17.39 18.21 -8.73
C PRO A 196 18.89 17.91 -8.64
N MET A 197 19.27 16.64 -8.73
CA MET A 197 20.67 16.22 -8.77
C MET A 197 21.35 16.70 -10.05
N VAL A 198 20.75 16.47 -11.22
CA VAL A 198 21.27 16.96 -12.51
C VAL A 198 21.32 18.49 -12.52
N GLY A 199 20.28 19.16 -12.02
CA GLY A 199 20.28 20.62 -11.87
C GLY A 199 21.44 21.09 -10.99
N GLY A 200 21.70 20.41 -9.87
CA GLY A 200 22.86 20.64 -9.03
C GLY A 200 24.18 20.46 -9.77
N VAL A 201 24.37 19.33 -10.47
CA VAL A 201 25.57 19.05 -11.28
C VAL A 201 25.79 20.15 -12.33
N VAL A 202 24.74 20.57 -13.03
CA VAL A 202 24.80 21.64 -14.04
C VAL A 202 25.21 22.97 -13.41
N VAL A 203 24.63 23.34 -12.27
CA VAL A 203 25.00 24.57 -11.54
C VAL A 203 26.45 24.51 -11.06
N GLY A 204 26.87 23.39 -10.46
CA GLY A 204 28.24 23.20 -10.01
C GLY A 204 29.25 23.26 -11.15
N GLY A 205 28.91 22.69 -12.32
CA GLY A 205 29.72 22.77 -13.53
C GLY A 205 29.82 24.19 -14.09
N ALA A 206 28.71 24.95 -14.09
CA ALA A 206 28.71 26.34 -14.53
C ALA A 206 29.57 27.24 -13.61
N ILE A 207 29.53 27.01 -12.30
CA ILE A 207 30.38 27.72 -11.34
C ILE A 207 31.85 27.36 -11.55
N ALA A 208 32.17 26.07 -11.69
CA ALA A 208 33.53 25.61 -11.98
C ALA A 208 34.10 26.28 -13.24
N TYR A 209 33.30 26.33 -14.31
CA TYR A 209 33.67 27.02 -15.54
C TYR A 209 33.91 28.52 -15.34
N GLY A 210 33.04 29.20 -14.60
CA GLY A 210 33.20 30.63 -14.29
C GLY A 210 34.47 30.95 -13.50
N LEU A 211 34.85 30.08 -12.54
CA LEU A 211 36.08 30.22 -11.76
C LEU A 211 37.34 30.03 -12.63
N ASP A 212 37.30 29.07 -13.56
CA ASP A 212 38.37 28.81 -14.52
C ASP A 212 38.60 30.02 -15.44
N VAL A 213 37.53 30.59 -15.99
CA VAL A 213 37.59 31.82 -16.82
C VAL A 213 38.13 33.02 -16.03
N ALA A 214 37.92 33.06 -14.71
CA ALA A 214 38.43 34.10 -13.82
C ALA A 214 39.90 33.90 -13.38
N GLY A 215 40.54 32.80 -13.81
CA GLY A 215 41.94 32.49 -13.47
C GLY A 215 42.13 31.97 -12.04
N ILE A 216 41.07 31.46 -11.40
CA ILE A 216 41.13 30.80 -10.09
C ILE A 216 41.51 29.33 -10.33
N ASP A 217 42.43 28.79 -9.52
CA ASP A 217 42.99 27.44 -9.69
C ASP A 217 41.89 26.37 -9.93
N PRO A 218 41.87 25.73 -11.12
CA PRO A 218 40.79 24.84 -11.54
C PRO A 218 40.85 23.45 -10.90
N SER A 219 41.93 23.10 -10.19
CA SER A 219 42.16 21.76 -9.65
C SER A 219 41.07 21.28 -8.67
N LEU A 220 40.44 22.21 -7.94
CA LEU A 220 39.30 21.90 -7.07
C LEU A 220 37.93 22.05 -7.76
N GLY A 221 37.82 22.90 -8.79
CA GLY A 221 36.52 23.31 -9.34
C GLY A 221 35.78 22.21 -10.10
N TRP A 222 36.44 21.57 -11.07
CA TRP A 222 35.77 20.69 -12.04
C TRP A 222 35.32 19.34 -11.48
N SER A 223 36.00 18.82 -10.47
CA SER A 223 35.67 17.53 -9.85
C SER A 223 34.75 17.68 -8.64
N SER A 224 35.01 18.67 -7.77
CA SER A 224 34.30 18.77 -6.49
C SER A 224 32.98 19.54 -6.59
N LEU A 225 32.90 20.63 -7.37
CA LEU A 225 31.70 21.47 -7.41
C LEU A 225 30.48 20.75 -8.01
N PRO A 226 30.56 20.06 -9.16
CA PRO A 226 29.40 19.34 -9.70
C PRO A 226 28.91 18.25 -8.73
N VAL A 227 29.83 17.56 -8.04
CA VAL A 227 29.48 16.53 -7.04
C VAL A 227 28.79 17.15 -5.84
N VAL A 228 29.36 18.20 -5.25
CA VAL A 228 28.79 18.90 -4.08
C VAL A 228 27.41 19.46 -4.41
N PHE A 229 27.26 20.16 -5.53
CA PHE A 229 25.96 20.71 -5.90
C PHE A 229 24.96 19.62 -6.30
N GLY A 230 25.40 18.51 -6.91
CA GLY A 230 24.56 17.33 -7.13
C GLY A 230 24.03 16.72 -5.84
N LEU A 231 24.88 16.61 -4.80
CA LEU A 231 24.48 16.18 -3.47
C LEU A 231 23.51 17.16 -2.79
N LEU A 232 23.75 18.47 -2.92
CA LEU A 232 22.83 19.50 -2.41
C LEU A 232 21.46 19.41 -3.08
N GLY A 233 21.42 19.19 -4.40
CA GLY A 233 20.18 18.93 -5.13
C GLY A 233 19.43 17.70 -4.62
N ALA A 234 20.17 16.61 -4.34
CA ALA A 234 19.59 15.40 -3.77
C ALA A 234 19.04 15.61 -2.34
N ILE A 235 19.76 16.34 -1.49
CA ILE A 235 19.35 16.72 -0.12
C ILE A 235 18.10 17.61 -0.17
N TRP A 236 18.06 18.58 -1.07
CA TRP A 236 16.89 19.45 -1.25
C TRP A 236 15.64 18.66 -1.62
N GLU A 237 15.75 17.71 -2.55
CA GLU A 237 14.64 16.84 -2.93
C GLU A 237 14.20 15.92 -1.77
N LEU A 238 15.15 15.41 -0.97
CA LEU A 238 14.84 14.64 0.24
C LEU A 238 14.02 15.49 1.23
N ARG A 239 14.47 16.73 1.49
CA ARG A 239 13.76 17.66 2.39
C ARG A 239 12.37 18.01 1.87
N LYS A 240 12.24 18.26 0.56
CA LYS A 240 10.95 18.53 -0.07
C LYS A 240 9.98 17.36 0.07
N THR A 241 10.48 16.14 -0.11
CA THR A 241 9.67 14.92 0.06
C THR A 241 9.27 14.75 1.54
N ALA A 242 10.20 14.94 2.46
CA ALA A 242 9.92 14.86 3.90
C ALA A 242 8.88 15.90 4.33
N ALA A 243 8.95 17.13 3.82
CA ALA A 243 7.95 18.16 4.08
C ALA A 243 6.57 17.78 3.53
N ALA A 244 6.50 17.17 2.33
CA ALA A 244 5.25 16.66 1.78
C ALA A 244 4.66 15.50 2.63
N ASN A 245 5.50 14.62 3.18
CA ASN A 245 5.05 13.57 4.10
C ASN A 245 4.42 14.17 5.37
N VAL A 246 5.02 15.24 5.92
CA VAL A 246 4.50 15.93 7.11
C VAL A 246 3.17 16.62 6.82
N ASP A 247 3.06 17.37 5.71
CA ASP A 247 1.79 18.00 5.28
C ASP A 247 0.68 16.96 5.08
N HIS A 248 1.02 15.79 4.53
CA HIS A 248 0.06 14.71 4.37
C HIS A 248 -0.45 14.19 5.73
N GLY A 249 0.45 13.99 6.69
CA GLY A 249 0.08 13.62 8.06
C GLY A 249 -0.84 14.65 8.71
N GLN A 250 -0.56 15.95 8.51
CA GLN A 250 -1.39 17.03 9.03
C GLN A 250 -2.80 17.05 8.40
N ARG A 251 -2.93 16.78 7.10
CA ARG A 251 -4.26 16.70 6.46
C ARG A 251 -5.07 15.52 6.94
N ILE A 252 -4.43 14.36 7.15
CA ILE A 252 -5.10 13.20 7.73
C ILE A 252 -5.58 13.54 9.15
N GLN A 253 -4.71 14.16 9.96
CA GLN A 253 -5.09 14.58 11.30
C GLN A 253 -6.25 15.58 11.30
N ALA A 254 -6.21 16.59 10.43
CA ALA A 254 -7.29 17.57 10.31
C ALA A 254 -8.62 16.91 9.88
N ALA A 255 -8.58 15.96 8.95
CA ALA A 255 -9.77 15.21 8.55
C ALA A 255 -10.30 14.32 9.69
N LEU A 256 -9.43 13.76 10.52
CA LEU A 256 -9.82 13.00 11.71
C LEU A 256 -10.43 13.89 12.79
N GLU A 257 -9.89 15.09 13.00
CA GLU A 257 -10.45 16.10 13.92
C GLU A 257 -11.85 16.53 13.47
N GLU A 258 -12.03 16.84 12.19
CA GLU A 258 -13.33 17.18 11.61
C GLU A 258 -14.35 16.03 11.77
N LEU A 259 -13.91 14.79 11.56
CA LEU A 259 -14.78 13.62 11.72
C LEU A 259 -15.19 13.43 13.20
N ALA A 260 -14.25 13.62 14.14
CA ALA A 260 -14.52 13.52 15.57
C ALA A 260 -15.48 14.63 16.06
N GLU A 261 -15.36 15.84 15.53
CA GLU A 261 -16.30 16.93 15.81
C GLU A 261 -17.71 16.60 15.30
N ASN A 262 -17.81 16.12 14.06
CA ASN A 262 -19.08 15.73 13.44
C ASN A 262 -19.77 14.58 14.21
N GLU A 263 -19.02 13.56 14.65
CA GLU A 263 -19.59 12.50 15.50
C GLU A 263 -20.05 13.03 16.86
N GLY A 264 -19.29 13.97 17.43
CA GLY A 264 -19.65 14.65 18.68
C GLY A 264 -20.97 15.40 18.57
N ASP A 265 -21.19 16.13 17.47
CA ASP A 265 -22.44 16.83 17.19
C ASP A 265 -23.61 15.89 16.98
N ALA A 266 -23.43 14.81 16.20
CA ALA A 266 -24.47 13.81 15.99
C ALA A 266 -24.93 13.17 17.31
N ARG A 267 -23.98 12.86 18.22
CA ARG A 267 -24.32 12.34 19.56
C ARG A 267 -25.09 13.35 20.41
N ARG A 268 -24.68 14.63 20.38
CA ARG A 268 -25.41 15.72 21.08
C ARG A 268 -26.83 15.86 20.57
N GLU A 269 -27.03 15.77 19.26
CA GLU A 269 -28.35 15.89 18.65
C GLU A 269 -29.27 14.72 19.04
N ILE A 270 -28.76 13.49 19.03
CA ILE A 270 -29.49 12.29 19.48
C ILE A 270 -29.93 12.42 20.95
N LEU A 271 -29.04 12.88 21.83
CA LEU A 271 -29.37 13.11 23.24
C LEU A 271 -30.45 14.18 23.41
N ALA A 272 -30.37 15.26 22.64
CA ALA A 272 -31.40 16.31 22.64
C ALA A 272 -32.75 15.79 22.15
N PHE A 273 -32.79 14.90 21.14
CA PHE A 273 -34.02 14.24 20.70
C PHE A 273 -34.63 13.37 21.81
N HIS A 274 -33.83 12.56 22.50
CA HIS A 274 -34.30 11.74 23.62
C HIS A 274 -34.86 12.58 24.76
N GLN A 275 -34.26 13.73 25.05
CA GLN A 275 -34.74 14.63 26.09
C GLN A 275 -36.09 15.25 25.72
N ARG A 276 -36.26 15.71 24.47
CA ARG A 276 -37.55 16.23 23.96
C ARG A 276 -38.65 15.17 23.98
N GLN A 277 -38.34 13.91 23.68
CA GLN A 277 -39.33 12.82 23.78
C GLN A 277 -39.79 12.57 25.21
N LYS A 278 -38.90 12.67 26.21
CA LYS A 278 -39.27 12.56 27.63
C LYS A 278 -40.14 13.72 28.11
N GLU A 279 -39.99 14.90 27.52
CA GLU A 279 -40.81 16.07 27.86
C GLU A 279 -42.23 16.00 27.27
N TRP A 280 -42.45 15.16 26.25
CA TRP A 280 -43.74 15.01 25.56
C TRP A 280 -44.55 13.77 25.95
N GLY A 281 -43.96 12.81 26.67
CA GLY A 281 -44.61 11.58 27.13
C GLY A 281 -44.92 11.60 28.62
#